data_AF-A0A8X7QKN1-F1
#
_entry.id   AF-A0A8X7QKN1-F1
#
_cell.length_a   1.000
_cell.length_b   1.000
_cell.length_c   1.000
_cell.angle_alpha   90.00
_cell.angle_beta   90.00
_cell.angle_gamma   90.00
#
_symmetry.space_group_name_H-M   'P 1'
#
loop_
_entity.id
_entity.type
_entity.pdbx_description
1 polymer ?
#
loop_
_entity_poly.entity_id
_entity_poly.type
_entity_poly.pdbx_seq_one_letter_code
_entity_poly.pdbx_strand_id
1 'polypeptide(L)'
;MAKGEPPLADLHPMRVLFIIPRENPPQLDEHFSRPVKEFVSLSFTKVPAEEDDKAEAPEDEMVVKGHDVEKKHNWNQSLKNRRRGSRKL
;
A
#
# COMPACT_ATOMS: atom_id res chain seq x y z
N MET A 1 -1.06 2.69 5.58
CA MET A 1 -1.54 2.92 4.20
C MET A 1 -1.07 4.29 3.77
N ALA A 2 -0.60 4.46 2.54
CA ALA A 2 -0.01 5.73 2.08
C ALA A 2 -1.03 6.87 2.04
N LYS A 3 -2.23 6.64 1.49
CA LYS A 3 -3.31 7.64 1.36
C LYS A 3 -4.54 7.37 2.23
N GLY A 4 -4.51 6.35 3.09
CA GLY A 4 -5.63 5.98 3.96
C GLY A 4 -6.78 5.23 3.27
N GLU A 5 -6.98 5.47 1.99
CA GLU A 5 -8.00 4.83 1.14
C GLU A 5 -7.35 4.17 -0.09
N PRO A 6 -7.96 3.10 -0.63
CA PRO A 6 -7.49 2.50 -1.88
C PRO A 6 -7.75 3.41 -3.08
N PRO A 7 -6.98 3.29 -4.17
CA PRO A 7 -7.30 3.95 -5.44
C PRO A 7 -8.72 3.58 -5.89
N LEU A 8 -9.46 4.55 -6.46
CA LEU A 8 -10.83 4.39 -6.95
C LEU A 8 -11.88 4.06 -5.85
N ALA A 9 -11.62 4.43 -4.59
CA ALA A 9 -12.53 4.16 -3.46
C ALA A 9 -13.95 4.72 -3.63
N ASP A 10 -14.11 5.81 -4.40
CA ASP A 10 -15.40 6.46 -4.63
C ASP A 10 -16.25 5.78 -5.73
N LEU A 11 -15.68 4.82 -6.46
CA LEU A 11 -16.36 4.17 -7.57
C LEU A 11 -17.11 2.91 -7.14
N HIS A 12 -18.26 2.68 -7.78
CA HIS A 12 -19.02 1.46 -7.59
C HIS A 12 -18.15 0.23 -7.94
N PRO A 13 -18.13 -0.86 -7.14
CA PRO A 13 -17.23 -2.00 -7.35
C PRO A 13 -17.29 -2.60 -8.75
N MET A 14 -18.48 -2.67 -9.35
CA MET A 14 -18.66 -3.15 -10.73
C MET A 14 -17.98 -2.28 -11.78
N ARG A 15 -17.87 -0.96 -11.58
CA ARG A 15 -17.20 -0.07 -12.53
C ARG A 15 -15.69 -0.24 -12.48
N VAL A 16 -15.15 -0.44 -11.28
CA VAL A 16 -13.70 -0.60 -11.03
C VAL A 16 -13.12 -1.79 -11.80
N LEU A 17 -13.89 -2.89 -11.95
CA LEU A 17 -13.48 -4.06 -12.73
C LEU A 17 -13.12 -3.77 -14.19
N PHE A 18 -13.77 -2.77 -14.81
CA PHE A 18 -13.49 -2.40 -16.21
C PHE A 18 -12.47 -1.26 -16.32
N ILE A 19 -12.26 -0.51 -15.24
CA ILE A 19 -11.36 0.65 -15.21
C ILE A 19 -9.92 0.21 -14.95
N ILE A 20 -9.68 -0.64 -13.95
CA ILE A 20 -8.35 -1.17 -13.61
C ILE A 20 -7.58 -1.71 -14.83
N PRO A 21 -8.15 -2.53 -15.73
CA PRO A 21 -7.40 -3.04 -16.87
C PRO A 21 -7.10 -1.97 -17.93
N ARG A 22 -7.81 -0.83 -17.93
CA ARG A 22 -7.73 0.23 -18.95
C ARG A 22 -6.88 1.42 -18.54
N GLU A 23 -6.90 1.78 -17.27
CA GLU A 23 -6.16 2.92 -16.75
C GLU A 23 -4.71 2.55 -16.39
N ASN A 24 -3.86 3.57 -16.33
CA ASN A 24 -2.49 3.40 -15.86
C ASN A 24 -2.47 3.07 -14.36
N PRO A 25 -1.45 2.31 -13.89
CA PRO A 25 -1.34 1.99 -12.49
C PRO A 25 -1.22 3.26 -11.63
N PRO A 26 -1.83 3.27 -10.44
CA PRO A 26 -1.80 4.42 -9.55
C PRO A 26 -0.38 4.70 -9.07
N GLN A 27 0.06 5.96 -9.19
CA GLN A 27 1.36 6.41 -8.70
C GLN A 27 1.23 7.12 -7.34
N LEU A 28 2.32 7.11 -6.58
CA LEU A 28 2.43 7.88 -5.34
C LEU A 28 2.87 9.32 -5.61
N ASP A 29 2.30 10.26 -4.85
CA ASP A 29 2.60 11.69 -4.97
C ASP A 29 4.06 12.01 -4.64
N GLU A 30 4.50 13.22 -5.01
CA GLU A 30 5.90 13.62 -4.87
C GLU A 30 6.41 13.59 -3.41
N HIS A 31 5.52 13.73 -2.44
CA HIS A 31 5.81 13.72 -1.00
C HIS A 31 6.33 12.38 -0.45
N PHE A 32 6.22 11.28 -1.19
CA PHE A 32 6.75 9.98 -0.78
C PHE A 32 8.24 9.83 -1.13
N SER A 33 8.99 9.13 -0.27
CA SER A 33 10.40 8.87 -0.52
C SER A 33 10.59 7.98 -1.76
N ARG A 34 11.70 8.18 -2.45
CA ARG A 34 12.06 7.44 -3.66
C ARG A 34 11.97 5.90 -3.50
N PRO A 35 12.47 5.28 -2.40
CA PRO A 35 12.35 3.84 -2.21
C PRO A 35 10.91 3.35 -2.17
N VAL A 36 9.99 4.14 -1.59
CA VAL A 36 8.57 3.79 -1.52
C VAL A 36 7.90 3.90 -2.90
N LYS A 37 8.30 4.89 -3.71
CA LYS A 37 7.82 5.03 -5.09
C LYS A 37 8.32 3.90 -5.99
N GLU A 38 9.57 3.48 -5.83
CA GLU A 38 10.16 2.36 -6.56
C GLU A 38 9.45 1.05 -6.20
N PHE A 39 9.25 0.77 -4.89
CA PHE A 39 8.50 -0.39 -4.43
C PHE A 39 7.08 -0.45 -5.01
N VAL A 40 6.35 0.67 -4.97
CA VAL A 40 5.00 0.73 -5.54
C VAL A 40 5.01 0.49 -7.05
N SER A 41 5.97 1.09 -7.76
CA SER A 41 6.09 0.92 -9.22
C SER A 41 6.34 -0.55 -9.60
N LEU A 42 7.20 -1.25 -8.85
CA LEU A 42 7.49 -2.68 -9.05
C LEU A 42 6.30 -3.58 -8.72
N SER A 43 5.45 -3.19 -7.77
CA SER A 43 4.26 -3.97 -7.40
C SER A 43 3.09 -3.86 -8.39
N PHE A 44 3.12 -2.88 -9.30
CA PHE A 44 2.05 -2.61 -10.27
C PHE A 44 2.50 -2.75 -11.73
N THR A 45 3.60 -3.47 -11.99
CA THR A 45 4.01 -3.84 -13.35
C THR A 45 3.00 -4.84 -13.94
N LYS A 46 2.39 -4.44 -15.06
CA LYS A 46 1.44 -5.24 -15.84
C LYS A 46 2.22 -6.33 -16.59
N VAL A 47 2.71 -7.35 -15.89
CA VAL A 47 3.35 -8.49 -16.54
C VAL A 47 2.23 -9.44 -17.00
N PRO A 48 1.94 -9.54 -18.30
CA PRO A 48 1.13 -10.66 -18.79
C PRO A 48 1.92 -11.93 -18.51
N ALA A 49 1.22 -12.95 -18.00
CA ALA A 49 1.80 -14.24 -17.65
C ALA A 49 2.73 -14.77 -18.74
N GLU A 50 4.03 -14.75 -18.45
CA GLU A 50 4.85 -15.93 -18.70
C GLU A 50 5.18 -16.41 -17.29
N GLU A 51 4.63 -17.56 -16.93
CA GLU A 51 5.06 -18.30 -15.76
C GLU A 51 6.51 -18.67 -15.99
N ASP A 52 7.43 -17.98 -15.33
CA ASP A 52 8.73 -18.55 -15.05
C ASP A 52 9.14 -18.14 -13.63
N ASP A 53 9.49 -19.17 -12.89
CA ASP A 53 9.78 -19.21 -11.48
C ASP A 53 10.63 -18.04 -10.97
N LYS A 54 10.31 -17.61 -9.74
CA LYS A 54 11.19 -16.82 -8.88
C LYS A 54 11.29 -15.33 -9.26
N ALA A 55 10.18 -14.61 -9.13
CA ALA A 55 10.24 -13.18 -8.82
C ALA A 55 10.84 -13.00 -7.42
N GLU A 56 12.18 -13.02 -7.35
CA GLU A 56 12.95 -12.61 -6.19
C GLU A 56 12.55 -11.17 -5.86
N ALA A 57 11.76 -11.01 -4.79
CA ALA A 57 11.43 -9.69 -4.26
C ALA A 57 12.76 -8.95 -4.08
N PRO A 58 12.90 -7.71 -4.55
CA PRO A 58 14.12 -6.96 -4.28
C PRO A 58 14.27 -6.86 -2.76
N GLU A 59 15.21 -7.62 -2.21
CA GLU A 59 15.60 -7.60 -0.80
C GLU A 59 16.40 -6.33 -0.48
N ASP A 60 16.23 -5.26 -1.26
CA ASP A 60 16.76 -3.93 -0.98
C ASP A 60 16.04 -3.37 0.26
N GLU A 61 16.56 -3.86 1.37
CA GLU A 61 16.56 -3.43 2.74
C GLU A 61 15.68 -2.21 3.06
N MET A 62 14.36 -2.33 2.90
CA MET A 62 13.43 -1.63 3.79
C MET A 62 13.45 -2.34 5.16
N VAL A 63 14.63 -2.55 5.75
CA VAL A 63 14.75 -3.08 7.11
C VAL A 63 14.16 -2.06 8.06
N VAL A 64 12.97 -2.40 8.52
CA VAL A 64 12.33 -1.77 9.64
C VAL A 64 13.25 -2.03 10.83
N LYS A 65 14.04 -1.03 11.23
CA LYS A 65 14.89 -1.12 12.43
C LYS A 65 14.03 -1.56 13.62
N GLY A 66 14.58 -2.33 14.57
CA GLY A 66 13.82 -2.81 15.73
C GLY A 66 13.04 -1.71 16.48
N HIS A 67 13.60 -0.49 16.54
CA HIS A 67 12.92 0.70 17.06
C HIS A 67 11.64 1.09 16.29
N ASP A 68 11.60 0.89 14.97
CA ASP A 68 10.41 1.14 14.16
C ASP A 68 9.34 0.06 14.36
N VAL A 69 9.71 -1.17 14.72
CA VAL A 69 8.75 -2.25 15.02
C VAL A 69 7.98 -1.95 16.31
N GLU A 70 8.67 -1.53 17.37
CA GLU A 70 8.03 -1.17 18.64
C GLU A 70 7.17 0.09 18.51
N LYS A 71 7.65 1.11 17.79
CA LYS A 71 6.84 2.29 17.44
C LYS A 71 5.58 1.90 16.66
N LYS A 72 5.68 0.98 15.71
CA LYS A 72 4.52 0.43 14.98
C LYS A 72 3.54 -0.28 15.92
N HIS A 73 4.01 -1.09 16.87
CA HIS A 73 3.15 -1.75 17.85
C HIS A 73 2.38 -0.72 18.70
N ASN A 74 3.11 0.24 19.29
CA ASN A 74 2.53 1.26 20.15
C ASN A 74 1.53 2.16 19.38
N TRP A 75 1.88 2.55 18.16
CA TRP A 75 0.98 3.31 17.28
C TRP A 75 -0.31 2.53 16.95
N ASN A 76 -0.19 1.24 16.63
CA ASN A 76 -1.35 0.39 16.39
C ASN A 76 -2.24 0.24 17.64
N GLN A 77 -1.66 0.12 18.83
CA GLN A 77 -2.41 0.09 20.10
C GLN A 77 -3.13 1.42 20.36
N SER A 78 -2.45 2.55 20.14
CA SER A 78 -3.03 3.89 20.27
C SER A 78 -4.20 4.11 19.31
N LEU A 79 -4.08 3.68 18.05
CA LEU A 79 -5.19 3.71 17.09
C LEU A 79 -6.39 2.86 17.54
N LYS A 80 -6.15 1.65 18.05
CA LYS A 80 -7.20 0.77 18.58
C LYS A 80 -7.93 1.41 19.76
N ASN A 81 -7.22 2.15 20.61
CA ASN A 81 -7.83 2.87 21.73
C ASN A 81 -8.67 4.06 21.25
N ARG A 82 -8.16 4.83 20.27
CA ARG A 82 -8.89 5.96 19.67
C ARG A 82 -10.20 5.54 19.01
N ARG A 83 -10.18 4.45 18.22
CA ARG A 83 -11.40 3.90 17.58
C ARG A 83 -12.42 3.38 18.59
N ARG A 84 -11.98 2.88 19.75
CA ARG A 84 -12.87 2.43 20.83
C ARG A 84 -13.48 3.59 21.61
N GLY A 85 -12.75 4.69 21.80
CA GLY A 85 -13.26 5.90 22.45
C GLY A 85 -14.37 6.62 21.66
N SER A 86 -14.31 6.58 20.32
CA SER A 86 -15.31 7.23 19.44
C SER A 86 -16.68 6.53 19.39
N ARG A 87 -16.87 5.35 19.99
CA ARG A 87 -18.16 4.63 20.02
C ARG A 87 -19.05 4.98 21.22
N LYS A 88 -18.63 5.89 22.09
CA LYS A 88 -19.44 6.39 23.22
C LYS A 88 -19.95 7.80 22.94
N LEU A 89 -20.80 7.97 21.92
CA LEU A 89 -21.79 9.04 21.78
C LEU A 89 -22.92 8.51 20.89
#